data_AF-A0A2J8LHA5-F1
#
_entry.id   AF-A0A2J8LHA5-F1
#
_cell.length_a   1.000
_cell.length_b   1.000
_cell.length_c   1.000
_cell.angle_alpha   90.00
_cell.angle_beta   90.00
_cell.angle_gamma   90.00
#
_symmetry.space_group_name_H-M   'P 1'
#
loop_
_entity.id
_entity.type
_entity.pdbx_description
1 polymer ?
#
loop_
_entity_poly.entity_id
_entity_poly.type
_entity_poly.pdbx_seq_one_letter_code
_entity_poly.pdbx_strand_id
1 'polypeptide(L)'
;METDLNSQDRKDLDKFIKFFALKTVQVIVQARLGEKICTRSSSSPTGSDWFNLAIKDIPEVTHEAKKALAGQLPAVGRSMCVEISLKTSEGDSMELEIWCLEMNEKCDKEIKVSYTVYN
;
A
#
# COMPACT_ATOMS: atom_id res chain seq x y z
N MET A 1 11.66 13.34 27.65
CA MET A 1 12.48 13.35 26.42
C MET A 1 11.71 12.58 25.38
N GLU A 2 11.34 13.23 24.28
CA GLU A 2 10.79 12.55 23.12
C GLU A 2 11.91 11.66 22.56
N THR A 3 11.76 10.34 22.68
CA THR A 3 12.64 9.40 21.99
C THR A 3 12.17 9.33 20.56
N ASP A 4 12.70 10.23 19.74
CA ASP A 4 12.59 10.13 18.29
C ASP A 4 13.18 8.80 17.82
N LEU A 5 12.53 8.18 16.84
CA LEU A 5 13.07 7.01 16.15
C LEU A 5 14.46 7.34 15.63
N ASN A 6 15.40 6.40 15.75
CA ASN A 6 16.70 6.59 15.15
C ASN A 6 16.57 6.70 13.61
N SER A 7 17.57 7.28 12.95
CA SER A 7 17.49 7.60 11.52
C SER A 7 17.37 6.37 10.62
N GLN A 8 17.86 5.20 11.06
CA GLN A 8 17.75 3.95 10.32
C GLN A 8 16.35 3.36 10.46
N ASP A 9 15.84 3.24 11.69
CA ASP A 9 14.49 2.75 11.98
C ASP A 9 13.44 3.59 11.25
N ARG A 10 13.62 4.91 11.21
CA ARG A 10 12.72 5.79 10.46
C ARG A 10 12.73 5.50 8.96
N LYS A 11 13.91 5.32 8.36
CA LYS A 11 14.03 4.99 6.94
C LYS A 11 13.41 3.63 6.60
N ASP A 12 13.58 2.64 7.47
CA ASP A 12 13.02 1.31 7.28
C ASP A 12 11.50 1.33 7.42
N LEU A 13 10.96 2.05 8.40
CA LEU A 13 9.52 2.26 8.54
C LEU A 13 8.92 2.99 7.33
N ASP A 14 9.55 4.08 6.90
CA ASP A 14 9.13 4.83 5.71
C ASP A 14 9.12 3.92 4.45
N LYS A 15 10.10 3.00 4.35
CA LYS A 15 10.15 1.99 3.29
C LYS A 15 8.99 0.99 3.41
N PHE A 16 8.68 0.52 4.60
CA PHE A 16 7.55 -0.40 4.83
C PHE A 16 6.23 0.26 4.46
N ILE A 17 5.96 1.48 4.93
CA ILE A 17 4.75 2.23 4.62
C ILE A 17 4.63 2.44 3.10
N LYS A 18 5.74 2.80 2.43
CA LYS A 18 5.76 2.97 0.97
C LYS A 18 5.31 1.71 0.24
N PHE A 19 5.92 0.57 0.55
CA PHE A 19 5.59 -0.67 -0.15
C PHE A 19 4.24 -1.23 0.26
N PHE A 20 3.80 -0.97 1.50
CA PHE A 20 2.46 -1.31 1.96
C PHE A 20 1.40 -0.57 1.15
N ALA A 21 1.57 0.75 0.98
CA ALA A 21 0.68 1.56 0.15
C ALA A 21 0.64 1.06 -1.31
N LEU A 22 1.79 0.78 -1.91
CA LEU A 22 1.85 0.26 -3.29
C LEU A 22 1.19 -1.11 -3.43
N LYS A 23 1.43 -2.04 -2.50
CA LYS A 23 0.82 -3.38 -2.53
C LYS A 23 -0.69 -3.33 -2.23
N THR A 24 -1.14 -2.38 -1.41
CA THR A 24 -2.57 -2.13 -1.16
C THR A 24 -3.31 -1.82 -2.47
N VAL A 25 -2.80 -0.90 -3.29
CA VAL A 25 -3.41 -0.58 -4.59
C VAL A 25 -3.40 -1.80 -5.52
N GLN A 26 -2.29 -2.53 -5.57
CA GLN A 26 -2.20 -3.73 -6.40
C GLN A 26 -3.30 -4.74 -6.07
N VAL A 27 -3.50 -5.03 -4.78
CA VAL A 27 -4.53 -5.98 -4.33
C VAL A 27 -5.93 -5.47 -4.65
N ILE A 28 -6.23 -4.21 -4.36
CA ILE A 28 -7.55 -3.61 -4.62
C ILE A 28 -7.88 -3.69 -6.12
N VAL A 29 -6.98 -3.21 -6.98
CA VAL A 29 -7.21 -3.19 -8.43
C VAL A 29 -7.32 -4.62 -8.99
N GLN A 30 -6.43 -5.53 -8.60
CA GLN A 30 -6.46 -6.91 -9.07
C GLN A 30 -7.75 -7.64 -8.66
N ALA A 31 -8.31 -7.32 -7.49
CA ALA A 31 -9.60 -7.85 -7.02
C ALA A 31 -10.81 -7.31 -7.80
N ARG A 32 -10.63 -6.38 -8.75
CA ARG A 32 -11.68 -5.78 -9.57
C ARG A 32 -11.49 -6.04 -11.08
N LEU A 33 -10.52 -6.88 -11.47
CA LEU A 33 -10.26 -7.20 -12.88
C LEU A 33 -11.28 -8.17 -13.51
N GLY A 34 -12.21 -8.71 -12.73
CA GLY A 34 -13.20 -9.70 -13.21
C GLY A 34 -12.65 -11.13 -13.33
N GLU A 35 -11.39 -11.36 -12.97
CA GLU A 35 -10.69 -12.64 -13.07
C GLU A 35 -10.22 -13.15 -11.71
N LYS A 36 -10.08 -14.47 -11.56
CA LYS A 36 -9.47 -15.06 -10.37
C LYS A 36 -7.95 -14.86 -10.38
N ILE A 37 -7.42 -14.29 -9.31
CA ILE A 37 -5.98 -14.13 -9.12
C ILE A 37 -5.41 -15.36 -8.41
N CYS A 38 -4.31 -15.90 -8.95
CA CYS A 38 -3.60 -17.03 -8.37
C CYS A 38 -2.08 -16.79 -8.39
N THR A 39 -1.46 -16.88 -7.21
CA THR A 39 -0.01 -16.80 -7.03
C THR A 39 0.50 -18.02 -6.27
N ARG A 40 1.76 -18.37 -6.48
CA ARG A 40 2.37 -19.56 -5.86
C ARG A 40 3.27 -19.12 -4.72
N SER A 41 3.25 -19.89 -3.63
CA SER A 41 4.25 -19.76 -2.57
C SER A 41 5.63 -20.15 -3.08
N SER A 42 6.66 -19.51 -2.52
CA SER A 42 8.06 -19.81 -2.79
C SER A 42 8.80 -19.94 -1.48
N SER A 43 9.71 -20.91 -1.38
CA SER A 43 10.67 -21.03 -0.27
C SER A 43 11.85 -20.06 -0.42
N SER A 44 12.05 -19.51 -1.62
CA SER A 44 13.05 -18.49 -1.92
C SER A 44 12.35 -17.14 -2.16
N PRO A 45 12.46 -16.18 -1.22
CA PRO A 45 11.93 -14.84 -1.43
C PRO A 45 12.63 -14.18 -2.62
N THR A 46 11.87 -13.53 -3.50
CA THR A 46 12.47 -12.64 -4.51
C THR A 46 12.61 -11.24 -3.91
N GLY A 47 13.57 -10.45 -4.39
CA GLY A 47 13.79 -9.08 -3.90
C GLY A 47 12.61 -8.11 -4.12
N SER A 48 11.60 -8.53 -4.88
CA SER A 48 10.37 -7.79 -5.16
C SER A 48 9.19 -8.21 -4.27
N ASP A 49 9.31 -9.30 -3.50
CA ASP A 49 8.25 -9.77 -2.62
C ASP A 49 8.27 -8.97 -1.31
N TRP A 50 7.10 -8.42 -0.95
CA TRP A 50 6.90 -7.65 0.26
C TRP A 50 5.84 -8.33 1.13
N PHE A 51 5.99 -8.21 2.45
CA PHE A 51 5.07 -8.75 3.47
C PHE A 51 4.86 -10.25 3.40
N ASN A 52 5.86 -10.99 2.88
CA ASN A 52 5.82 -12.45 2.70
C ASN A 52 4.62 -12.93 1.87
N LEU A 53 4.07 -12.06 1.02
CA LEU A 53 2.96 -12.35 0.12
C LEU A 53 3.41 -12.22 -1.34
N ALA A 54 3.10 -13.25 -2.13
CA ALA A 54 3.33 -13.23 -3.56
C ALA A 54 2.25 -12.36 -4.24
N ILE A 55 2.52 -11.06 -4.36
CA ILE A 55 1.68 -10.08 -5.04
C ILE A 55 2.44 -9.57 -6.27
N LYS A 56 1.97 -9.97 -7.46
CA LYS A 56 2.54 -9.50 -8.72
C LYS A 56 2.18 -8.05 -8.97
N ASP A 57 3.13 -7.24 -9.39
CA ASP A 57 2.87 -5.83 -9.68
C ASP A 57 2.42 -5.66 -11.13
N ILE A 58 1.26 -5.01 -11.32
CA ILE A 58 0.85 -4.47 -12.61
C ILE A 58 1.61 -3.14 -12.81
N PRO A 59 2.41 -2.98 -13.89
CA PRO A 59 3.24 -1.79 -14.10
C PRO A 59 2.47 -0.47 -14.12
N GLU A 60 1.31 -0.46 -14.79
CA GLU A 60 0.45 0.72 -14.94
C GLU A 60 -0.13 1.15 -13.60
N VAL A 61 -0.59 0.19 -12.80
CA VAL A 61 -1.10 0.42 -11.44
C VAL A 61 0.03 0.96 -10.54
N THR A 62 1.24 0.42 -10.67
CA THR A 62 2.41 0.91 -9.92
C THR A 62 2.75 2.35 -10.31
N HIS A 63 2.65 2.68 -11.60
CA HIS A 63 2.92 4.02 -12.10
C HIS A 63 1.92 5.03 -11.54
N GLU A 64 0.61 4.78 -11.68
CA GLU A 64 -0.42 5.70 -11.18
C GLU A 64 -0.39 5.80 -9.65
N ALA A 65 -0.15 4.70 -8.92
CA ALA A 65 0.01 4.75 -7.47
C ALA A 65 1.20 5.62 -7.03
N LYS A 66 2.36 5.48 -7.69
CA LYS A 66 3.54 6.32 -7.40
C LYS A 66 3.30 7.78 -7.75
N LYS A 67 2.59 8.04 -8.84
CA LYS A 67 2.21 9.39 -9.30
C LYS A 67 1.26 10.05 -8.31
N ALA A 68 0.23 9.34 -7.84
CA ALA A 68 -0.71 9.83 -6.83
C ALA A 68 -0.01 10.12 -5.50
N LEU A 69 0.96 9.29 -5.10
CA LEU A 69 1.77 9.53 -3.91
C LEU A 69 2.76 10.70 -4.08
N ALA A 70 3.16 11.04 -5.31
CA ALA A 70 4.09 12.14 -5.62
C ALA A 70 5.38 12.12 -4.76
N GLY A 71 5.91 10.93 -4.46
CA GLY A 71 7.09 10.77 -3.60
C GLY A 71 6.84 10.94 -2.10
N GLN A 72 5.59 11.17 -1.70
CA GLN A 72 5.14 11.28 -0.31
C GLN A 72 4.60 9.94 0.19
N LEU A 73 4.38 9.85 1.52
CA LEU A 73 3.77 8.70 2.18
C LEU A 73 2.41 9.08 2.77
N PRO A 74 1.46 8.14 2.94
CA PRO A 74 0.32 8.37 3.80
C PRO A 74 0.77 8.90 5.17
N ALA A 75 0.09 9.94 5.66
CA ALA A 75 0.41 10.62 6.91
C ALA A 75 -0.87 11.13 7.57
N VAL A 76 -0.78 11.63 8.80
CA VAL A 76 -1.91 12.27 9.46
C VAL A 76 -2.42 13.42 8.60
N GLY A 77 -3.72 13.41 8.30
CA GLY A 77 -4.35 14.39 7.41
C GLY A 77 -4.02 14.25 5.92
N ARG A 78 -3.24 13.22 5.53
CA ARG A 78 -2.90 12.89 4.15
C ARG A 78 -3.11 11.41 3.88
N SER A 79 -4.31 11.06 3.45
CA SER A 79 -4.69 9.69 3.11
C SER A 79 -4.35 9.37 1.65
N MET A 80 -4.09 8.09 1.38
CA MET A 80 -4.09 7.57 0.02
C MET A 80 -5.44 6.92 -0.24
N CYS A 81 -6.14 7.36 -1.29
CA CYS A 81 -7.46 6.84 -1.62
C CYS A 81 -7.45 6.10 -2.97
N VAL A 82 -8.15 4.98 -3.03
CA VAL A 82 -8.46 4.26 -4.28
C VAL A 82 -9.97 4.25 -4.45
N GLU A 83 -10.44 4.94 -5.48
CA GLU A 83 -11.85 4.95 -5.88
C GLU A 83 -12.11 3.86 -6.92
N ILE A 84 -13.16 3.07 -6.71
CA ILE A 84 -13.67 2.11 -7.69
C ILE A 84 -15.01 2.63 -8.19
N SER A 85 -15.08 2.93 -9.48
CA SER A 85 -16.29 3.42 -10.15
C SER A 85 -16.75 2.48 -11.25
N LEU A 86 -18.07 2.36 -11.44
CA LEU A 86 -18.66 1.78 -12.64
C LEU A 86 -18.85 2.87 -13.69
N LYS A 87 -18.51 2.56 -14.95
CA LYS A 87 -18.81 3.42 -16.09
C LYS A 87 -19.67 2.66 -17.12
N THR A 88 -20.82 3.22 -17.48
CA THR A 88 -21.73 2.63 -18.47
C THR A 88 -21.26 2.88 -19.90
N SER A 89 -21.81 2.14 -20.87
CA SER A 89 -21.53 2.34 -22.30
C SER A 89 -21.95 3.71 -22.82
N GLU A 90 -22.94 4.32 -22.16
CA GLU A 90 -23.48 5.64 -22.49
C GLU A 90 -22.62 6.78 -21.90
N GLY A 91 -21.67 6.46 -21.03
CA GLY A 91 -20.72 7.39 -20.43
C GLY A 91 -21.03 7.81 -19.00
N ASP A 92 -22.16 7.35 -18.43
CA ASP A 92 -22.51 7.62 -17.03
C ASP A 92 -21.51 6.93 -16.10
N SER A 93 -21.21 7.57 -14.97
CA SER A 93 -20.28 7.05 -13.97
C SER A 93 -20.95 7.02 -12.59
N MET A 94 -20.67 5.96 -11.83
CA MET A 94 -21.17 5.77 -10.47
C MET A 94 -20.05 5.25 -9.58
N GLU A 95 -19.78 5.97 -8.49
CA GLU A 95 -18.86 5.51 -7.45
C GLU A 95 -19.43 4.27 -6.75
N LEU A 96 -18.62 3.22 -6.61
CA LEU A 96 -19.01 1.98 -5.92
C LEU A 96 -18.29 1.84 -4.58
N GLU A 97 -16.99 2.15 -4.53
CA GLU A 97 -16.16 1.97 -3.35
C GLU A 97 -15.10 3.07 -3.24
N ILE A 98 -14.78 3.45 -2.01
CA ILE A 98 -13.62 4.29 -1.70
C ILE A 98 -12.82 3.58 -0.61
N TRP A 99 -11.59 3.21 -0.95
CA TRP A 99 -10.63 2.61 -0.04
C TRP A 99 -9.64 3.67 0.44
N CYS A 100 -9.64 3.96 1.74
CA CYS A 100 -8.75 4.96 2.34
C CYS A 100 -7.65 4.28 3.17
N LEU A 101 -6.39 4.51 2.81
CA LEU A 101 -5.23 4.20 3.63
C LEU A 101 -4.82 5.46 4.40
N GLU A 102 -5.07 5.45 5.70
CA GLU A 102 -4.91 6.61 6.58
C GLU A 102 -3.94 6.31 7.72
N MET A 103 -3.34 7.37 8.27
CA MET A 103 -2.51 7.28 9.47
C MET A 103 -3.11 8.14 10.57
N ASN A 104 -3.17 7.60 11.78
CA ASN A 104 -3.64 8.33 12.95
C ASN A 104 -2.48 9.03 13.67
N GLU A 105 -2.82 9.92 14.61
CA GLU A 105 -1.84 10.62 15.45
C GLU A 105 -1.24 9.74 16.56
N LYS A 106 -1.76 8.51 16.73
CA LYS A 106 -1.32 7.63 17.81
C LYS A 106 -0.01 6.97 17.40
N CYS A 107 1.07 7.38 18.05
CA CYS A 107 2.37 6.74 17.93
C CYS A 107 2.61 5.86 19.16
N ASP A 108 2.62 4.54 18.97
CA ASP A 108 3.06 3.62 20.02
C ASP A 108 4.59 3.65 20.11
N LYS A 109 5.09 4.15 21.24
CA LYS A 109 6.52 4.38 21.48
C LYS A 109 7.24 3.13 22.00
N GLU A 110 6.51 2.09 22.38
CA GLU A 110 7.08 0.85 22.92
C GLU A 110 7.40 -0.15 21.79
N ILE A 111 6.79 0.02 20.62
CA ILE A 111 7.01 -0.83 19.46
C ILE A 111 8.27 -0.41 18.72
N LYS A 112 9.24 -1.32 18.65
CA LYS A 112 10.44 -1.16 17.81
C LYS A 112 10.09 -1.44 16.36
N VAL A 113 10.61 -0.60 15.45
CA VAL A 113 10.58 -0.87 14.01
C VAL A 113 11.39 -2.14 13.76
N SER A 114 10.67 -3.24 13.55
CA SER A 114 11.21 -4.59 13.54
C SER A 114 10.32 -5.50 12.72
N TYR A 115 10.67 -6.79 12.66
CA TYR A 115 9.85 -7.84 12.05
C TYR A 115 8.37 -7.79 12.52
N THR A 116 8.11 -7.37 13.76
CA THR A 116 6.74 -7.25 14.29
C THR A 116 5.88 -6.21 13.57
N VAL A 117 6.48 -5.11 13.08
CA VAL A 117 5.74 -4.10 12.30
C VAL A 117 5.54 -4.56 10.85
N TYR A 118 6.38 -5.46 10.36
CA TYR A 118 6.36 -5.95 8.99
C TYR A 118 5.37 -7.11 8.76
N ASN A 119 5.01 -7.88 9.79
CA ASN A 119 4.15 -9.07 9.67
C ASN A 119 2.82 -8.93 10.41
#